data_AF-A0A6H0XPV3-F1
#
_entry.id   AF-A0A6H0XPV3-F1
#
_cell.length_a   1.000
_cell.length_b   1.000
_cell.length_c   1.000
_cell.angle_alpha   90.00
_cell.angle_beta   90.00
_cell.angle_gamma   90.00
#
_symmetry.space_group_name_H-M   'P 1'
#
loop_
_entity.id
_entity.type
_entity.pdbx_description
1 polymer ?
#
loop_
_entity_poly.entity_id
_entity_poly.type
_entity_poly.pdbx_seq_one_letter_code
_entity_poly.pdbx_strand_id
1 'polypeptide(L)'
;MLCLLLAVLSSFTTAHDCPDIADTSSGQQQIAMASYINPLADPNAWNRLISYDNRKISVLVANILNGPDSIADANWTAVIDRAVACPNSKTIIGYVRTGYLGKSQQRFTTRLDSFDLMDWIAQIEQDVDK
;
A
#
# COMPACT_ATOMS: atom_id res chain seq x y z
N MET A 1 35.41 41.35 -22.93
CA MET A 1 36.14 40.07 -22.86
C MET A 1 35.77 39.41 -21.56
N LEU A 2 35.41 38.12 -21.65
CA LEU A 2 35.07 37.14 -20.62
C LEU A 2 33.66 37.15 -19.99
N CYS A 3 32.95 36.07 -20.33
CA CYS A 3 31.69 35.57 -19.82
C CYS A 3 31.98 34.57 -18.68
N LEU A 4 31.19 34.53 -17.60
CA LEU A 4 30.99 33.27 -16.85
C LEU A 4 29.66 33.29 -16.10
N LEU A 5 28.77 32.39 -16.54
CA LEU A 5 27.58 31.90 -15.86
C LEU A 5 28.01 30.76 -14.91
N LEU A 6 27.44 30.60 -13.71
CA LEU A 6 27.08 29.26 -13.20
C LEU A 6 26.15 29.29 -11.96
N ALA A 7 24.96 28.73 -12.18
CA ALA A 7 24.08 27.88 -11.36
C ALA A 7 23.99 28.06 -9.83
N VAL A 8 22.75 28.32 -9.38
CA VAL A 8 22.22 28.06 -8.04
C VAL A 8 22.26 26.56 -7.75
N LEU A 9 22.99 26.16 -6.71
CA LEU A 9 22.93 24.82 -6.14
C LEU A 9 21.77 24.76 -5.15
N SER A 10 20.59 24.34 -5.62
CA SER A 10 19.57 23.77 -4.74
C SER A 10 19.83 22.28 -4.63
N SER A 11 20.18 21.81 -3.43
CA SER A 11 20.23 20.39 -3.12
C SER A 11 18.83 19.80 -3.22
N PHE A 12 18.53 19.09 -4.29
CA PHE A 12 17.39 18.18 -4.33
C PHE A 12 17.83 16.85 -3.72
N THR A 13 17.39 16.56 -2.50
CA THR A 13 17.13 15.17 -2.11
C THR A 13 16.19 14.59 -3.17
N THR A 14 16.57 13.47 -3.78
CA THR A 14 15.77 12.78 -4.81
C THR A 14 14.36 12.55 -4.27
N ALA A 15 13.41 13.39 -4.70
CA ALA A 15 12.04 12.97 -4.79
C ALA A 15 12.06 11.68 -5.60
N HIS A 16 11.37 10.65 -5.14
CA HIS A 16 11.04 9.52 -6.00
C HIS A 16 10.36 10.12 -7.23
N ASP A 17 10.96 10.00 -8.43
CA ASP A 17 10.43 10.59 -9.66
C ASP A 17 9.00 10.09 -9.85
N CYS A 18 8.03 10.92 -9.49
CA CYS A 18 6.63 10.60 -9.65
C CYS A 18 6.35 10.58 -11.15
N PRO A 19 5.76 9.50 -11.70
CA PRO A 19 5.43 9.46 -13.11
C PRO A 19 4.40 10.57 -13.40
N ASP A 20 4.78 11.55 -14.22
CA ASP A 20 3.87 12.56 -14.77
C ASP A 20 2.86 11.84 -15.69
N ILE A 21 1.62 11.67 -15.22
CA ILE A 21 0.54 11.12 -16.04
C ILE A 21 -0.43 12.25 -16.39
N ALA A 22 -0.37 12.68 -17.64
CA ALA A 22 -1.27 13.69 -18.21
C ALA A 22 -2.74 13.27 -18.08
N ASP A 23 -3.56 14.21 -17.59
CA ASP A 23 -4.98 14.06 -17.31
C ASP A 23 -5.80 13.96 -18.60
N THR A 24 -6.23 12.75 -18.94
CA THR A 24 -7.37 12.53 -19.84
C THR A 24 -8.03 11.17 -19.56
N SER A 25 -9.30 11.26 -19.13
CA SER A 25 -10.42 10.30 -19.31
C SER A 25 -11.00 9.65 -18.03
N SER A 26 -12.14 10.19 -17.62
CA SER A 26 -13.10 9.55 -16.70
C SER A 26 -13.81 8.40 -17.42
N GLY A 27 -13.67 7.16 -16.93
CA GLY A 27 -14.44 6.00 -17.40
C GLY A 27 -13.66 4.73 -17.79
N GLN A 28 -12.35 4.67 -17.54
CA GLN A 28 -11.55 3.47 -17.83
C GLN A 28 -11.64 2.42 -16.70
N GLN A 29 -11.67 1.14 -17.07
CA GLN A 29 -11.65 0.00 -16.14
C GLN A 29 -10.41 0.04 -15.25
N GLN A 30 -10.64 -0.07 -13.94
CA GLN A 30 -9.58 -0.21 -12.94
C GLN A 30 -9.37 -1.68 -12.57
N ILE A 31 -8.12 -2.03 -12.31
CA ILE A 31 -7.70 -3.34 -11.82
C ILE A 31 -7.17 -3.17 -10.40
N ALA A 32 -7.73 -3.94 -9.47
CA ALA A 32 -7.17 -4.13 -8.15
C ALA A 32 -6.32 -5.41 -8.13
N MET A 33 -5.09 -5.33 -7.62
CA MET A 33 -4.19 -6.49 -7.54
C MET A 33 -4.05 -7.01 -6.11
N ALA A 34 -4.34 -8.30 -5.92
CA ALA A 34 -3.99 -9.06 -4.71
C ALA A 34 -2.47 -9.21 -4.62
N SER A 35 -1.82 -8.24 -3.99
CA SER A 35 -0.36 -8.05 -4.01
C SER A 35 0.31 -8.86 -2.91
N TYR A 36 0.03 -10.17 -2.87
CA TYR A 36 0.46 -11.09 -1.80
C TYR A 36 1.90 -11.55 -2.01
N ILE A 37 2.77 -10.59 -2.29
CA ILE A 37 4.19 -10.81 -2.55
C ILE A 37 4.96 -10.20 -1.39
N ASN A 38 5.57 -11.07 -0.58
CA ASN A 38 6.41 -10.62 0.52
C ASN A 38 7.59 -9.79 -0.03
N PRO A 39 7.84 -8.56 0.46
CA PRO A 39 8.92 -7.69 -0.01
C PRO A 39 10.31 -8.31 0.04
N LEU A 40 10.55 -9.27 0.94
CA LEU A 40 11.82 -9.98 1.07
C LEU A 40 11.96 -11.17 0.10
N ALA A 41 10.84 -11.73 -0.37
CA ALA A 41 10.86 -12.87 -1.29
C ALA A 41 11.19 -12.43 -2.73
N ASP A 42 10.71 -11.25 -3.13
CA ASP A 42 11.09 -10.58 -4.38
C ASP A 42 11.22 -9.07 -4.14
N PRO A 43 12.44 -8.57 -3.90
CA PRO A 43 12.70 -7.16 -3.59
C PRO A 43 12.26 -6.18 -4.69
N ASN A 44 12.04 -6.65 -5.92
CA ASN A 44 11.64 -5.80 -7.04
C ASN A 44 10.17 -5.91 -7.41
N ALA A 45 9.41 -6.84 -6.82
CA ALA A 45 8.00 -7.04 -7.16
C ALA A 45 7.17 -5.77 -6.96
N TRP A 46 7.30 -5.14 -5.79
CA TRP A 46 6.57 -3.91 -5.48
C TRP A 46 6.94 -2.76 -6.40
N ASN A 47 8.21 -2.64 -6.81
CA ASN A 47 8.61 -1.62 -7.80
C ASN A 47 7.87 -1.81 -9.14
N ARG A 48 7.71 -3.07 -9.60
CA ARG A 48 6.93 -3.37 -10.80
C ARG A 48 5.46 -3.01 -10.62
N LEU A 49 4.85 -3.37 -9.47
CA LEU A 49 3.45 -3.03 -9.17
C LEU A 49 3.21 -1.51 -9.12
N ILE A 50 4.13 -0.77 -8.49
CA ILE A 50 4.08 0.69 -8.35
C ILE A 50 4.23 1.38 -9.71
N SER A 51 5.08 0.86 -10.60
CA SER A 51 5.34 1.45 -11.92
C SER A 51 4.18 1.39 -12.93
N TYR A 52 3.14 0.58 -12.68
CA TYR A 52 1.98 0.55 -13.56
C TYR A 52 1.23 1.88 -13.57
N ASP A 53 0.60 2.22 -14.69
CA ASP A 53 -0.28 3.39 -14.80
C ASP A 53 -1.37 3.33 -13.71
N ASN A 54 -1.45 4.36 -12.86
CA ASN A 54 -2.43 4.47 -11.78
C ASN A 54 -3.87 4.52 -12.30
N ARG A 55 -4.09 4.87 -13.58
CA ARG A 55 -5.40 4.83 -14.24
C ARG A 55 -5.82 3.43 -14.71
N LYS A 56 -4.93 2.44 -14.63
CA LYS A 56 -5.26 1.04 -14.99
C LYS A 56 -5.17 0.15 -13.78
N ILE A 57 -4.12 0.32 -12.99
CA ILE A 57 -3.92 -0.41 -11.76
C ILE A 57 -3.77 0.61 -10.63
N SER A 58 -4.90 0.96 -10.03
CA SER A 58 -4.99 1.96 -8.96
C SER A 58 -4.93 1.34 -7.57
N VAL A 59 -5.34 0.09 -7.40
CA VAL A 59 -5.52 -0.52 -6.08
C VAL A 59 -4.58 -1.71 -5.88
N LEU A 60 -3.82 -1.71 -4.79
CA LEU A 60 -2.99 -2.85 -4.37
C LEU A 60 -3.50 -3.34 -3.01
N VAL A 61 -3.75 -4.65 -2.90
CA VAL A 61 -4.14 -5.28 -1.63
C VAL A 61 -2.89 -5.85 -0.96
N ALA A 62 -2.54 -5.31 0.20
CA ALA A 62 -1.41 -5.77 1.02
C ALA A 62 -1.89 -6.86 1.98
N ASN A 63 -1.22 -8.02 1.94
CA ASN A 63 -1.46 -9.11 2.90
C ASN A 63 -0.14 -9.44 3.60
N ILE A 64 0.08 -8.77 4.73
CA ILE A 64 1.32 -8.83 5.50
C ILE A 64 1.54 -10.24 6.06
N LEU A 65 0.60 -10.73 6.88
CA LEU A 65 0.63 -12.05 7.50
C LEU A 65 -0.78 -12.63 7.70
N ASN A 66 -1.57 -12.74 6.63
CA ASN A 66 -3.02 -13.05 6.70
C ASN A 66 -3.82 -12.03 7.51
N GLY A 67 -3.38 -10.78 7.46
CA GLY A 67 -3.75 -9.72 8.37
C GLY A 67 -2.56 -8.81 8.67
N PRO A 68 -2.77 -7.62 9.24
CA PRO A 68 -1.73 -6.88 9.95
C PRO A 68 -1.25 -7.72 11.14
N ASP A 69 0.04 -7.63 11.44
CA ASP A 69 0.59 -8.20 12.68
C ASP A 69 0.43 -7.20 13.83
N SER A 70 0.70 -7.63 15.05
CA SER A 70 0.76 -6.81 16.26
C SER A 70 1.83 -5.72 16.22
N ILE A 71 2.87 -5.91 15.38
CA ILE A 71 4.02 -5.01 15.20
C ILE A 71 4.14 -4.67 13.71
N ALA A 72 4.41 -3.40 13.40
CA ALA A 72 4.68 -2.97 12.03
C ALA A 72 5.97 -3.60 11.48
N ASP A 73 5.91 -4.19 10.29
CA ASP A 73 7.08 -4.71 9.59
C ASP A 73 7.70 -3.64 8.71
N ALA A 74 8.99 -3.34 8.93
CA ALA A 74 9.69 -2.27 8.25
C ALA A 74 9.78 -2.46 6.72
N ASN A 75 9.82 -3.69 6.22
CA ASN A 75 9.89 -3.96 4.77
C ASN A 75 8.54 -3.70 4.11
N TRP A 76 7.45 -4.10 4.77
CA TRP A 76 6.09 -3.78 4.35
C TRP A 76 5.81 -2.29 4.41
N THR A 77 6.17 -1.61 5.50
CA THR A 77 6.08 -0.14 5.61
C THR A 77 6.84 0.53 4.45
N ALA A 78 8.08 0.13 4.18
CA ALA A 78 8.89 0.75 3.12
C ALA A 78 8.31 0.62 1.70
N VAL A 79 7.61 -0.47 1.38
CA VAL A 79 6.96 -0.62 0.06
C VAL A 79 5.59 0.08 0.00
N ILE A 80 4.85 0.11 1.12
CA ILE A 80 3.58 0.83 1.23
C ILE A 80 3.82 2.34 1.11
N ASP A 81 4.78 2.87 1.87
CA ASP A 81 5.16 4.29 1.84
C ASP A 81 5.53 4.71 0.41
N ARG A 82 6.34 3.90 -0.28
CA ARG A 82 6.71 4.16 -1.68
C ARG A 82 5.51 4.14 -2.61
N ALA A 83 4.57 3.22 -2.40
CA ALA A 83 3.37 3.09 -3.23
C ALA A 83 2.41 4.28 -3.08
N VAL A 84 2.47 5.01 -1.96
CA VAL A 84 1.61 6.18 -1.66
C VAL A 84 2.34 7.53 -1.66
N ALA A 85 3.64 7.55 -1.96
CA ALA A 85 4.49 8.74 -1.82
C ALA A 85 4.17 9.90 -2.79
N CYS A 86 3.45 9.63 -3.89
CA CYS A 86 3.24 10.58 -4.99
C CYS A 86 1.79 11.10 -5.08
N PRO A 87 1.56 12.29 -5.65
CA PRO A 87 0.22 12.70 -6.07
C PRO A 87 -0.37 11.67 -7.05
N ASN A 88 -1.66 11.37 -6.92
CA ASN A 88 -2.36 10.33 -7.70
C ASN A 88 -1.75 8.92 -7.56
N SER A 89 -1.14 8.60 -6.42
CA SER A 89 -0.52 7.29 -6.13
C SER A 89 -1.49 6.11 -6.12
N LYS A 90 -0.97 4.91 -5.84
CA LYS A 90 -1.80 3.74 -5.58
C LYS A 90 -2.66 3.96 -4.33
N THR A 91 -3.83 3.35 -4.31
CA THR A 91 -4.62 3.08 -3.11
C THR A 91 -4.19 1.73 -2.54
N ILE A 92 -3.78 1.71 -1.27
CA ILE A 92 -3.46 0.47 -0.55
C ILE A 92 -4.68 0.03 0.26
N ILE A 93 -5.07 -1.24 0.12
CA ILE A 93 -6.07 -1.88 0.99
C ILE A 93 -5.36 -2.93 1.84
N GLY A 94 -5.43 -2.80 3.16
CA GLY A 94 -4.97 -3.81 4.10
C GLY A 94 -5.94 -5.00 4.13
N TYR A 95 -5.43 -6.20 3.87
CA TYR A 95 -6.21 -7.43 4.05
C TYR A 95 -6.35 -7.77 5.54
N VAL A 96 -7.57 -8.09 6.00
CA VAL A 96 -7.83 -8.65 7.34
C VAL A 96 -8.62 -9.94 7.21
N ARG A 97 -8.13 -11.03 7.82
CA ARG A 97 -8.85 -12.30 7.88
C ARG A 97 -9.89 -12.27 9.02
N THR A 98 -11.16 -12.14 8.67
CA THR A 98 -12.25 -12.01 9.65
C THR A 98 -13.05 -13.29 9.89
N GLY A 99 -12.96 -14.28 9.00
CA GLY A 99 -13.75 -15.51 9.12
C GLY A 99 -15.27 -15.27 9.15
N TYR A 100 -15.78 -14.36 8.32
CA TYR A 100 -17.18 -13.89 8.38
C TYR A 100 -17.53 -13.32 9.76
N LEU A 101 -16.62 -12.55 10.35
CA LEU A 101 -16.79 -11.91 11.67
C LEU A 101 -17.12 -12.97 12.75
N GLY A 102 -16.33 -14.05 12.75
CA GLY A 102 -16.47 -15.18 13.68
C GLY A 102 -17.56 -16.21 13.34
N LYS A 103 -18.22 -16.10 12.19
CA LYS A 103 -19.28 -17.04 11.76
C LYS A 103 -18.79 -18.21 10.90
N SER A 104 -17.50 -18.27 10.55
CA SER A 104 -16.95 -19.37 9.76
C SER A 104 -17.00 -20.71 10.49
N GLN A 105 -17.05 -21.81 9.73
CA GLN A 105 -16.94 -23.17 10.29
C GLN A 105 -15.58 -23.41 10.98
N GLN A 106 -14.53 -22.75 10.48
CA GLN A 106 -13.19 -22.77 11.09
C GLN A 106 -13.11 -21.99 12.40
N ARG A 107 -14.19 -21.28 12.81
CA ARG A 107 -14.29 -20.54 14.07
C ARG A 107 -13.12 -19.59 14.31
N PHE A 108 -12.82 -18.72 13.33
CA PHE A 108 -11.83 -17.67 13.56
C PHE A 108 -12.31 -16.70 14.65
N THR A 109 -11.39 -16.32 15.53
CA THR A 109 -11.60 -15.34 16.60
C THR A 109 -10.82 -14.07 16.35
N THR A 110 -11.18 -13.00 17.06
CA THR A 110 -10.30 -11.84 17.25
C THR A 110 -9.02 -12.27 17.97
N ARG A 111 -7.99 -11.41 18.02
CA ARG A 111 -6.75 -11.66 18.78
C ARG A 111 -6.99 -11.81 20.29
N LEU A 112 -8.16 -11.41 20.77
CA LEU A 112 -8.61 -11.56 22.16
C LEU A 112 -9.61 -12.72 22.32
N ASP A 113 -9.59 -13.68 21.39
CA ASP A 113 -10.41 -14.89 21.41
C ASP A 113 -11.94 -14.66 21.37
N SER A 114 -12.39 -13.54 20.77
CA SER A 114 -13.81 -13.21 20.66
C SER A 114 -14.44 -13.59 19.32
N PHE A 115 -15.73 -13.88 19.36
CA PHE A 115 -16.61 -14.05 18.20
C PHE A 115 -17.61 -12.88 18.04
N ASP A 116 -17.55 -11.87 18.92
CA ASP A 116 -18.48 -10.76 18.91
C ASP A 116 -18.19 -9.80 17.75
N LEU A 117 -19.25 -9.29 17.13
CA LEU A 117 -19.15 -8.36 16.02
C LEU A 117 -18.46 -7.05 16.42
N MET A 118 -18.75 -6.53 17.63
CA MET A 118 -18.17 -5.29 18.12
C MET A 118 -16.66 -5.43 18.37
N ASP A 119 -16.23 -6.59 18.87
CA ASP A 119 -14.81 -6.88 19.06
C ASP A 119 -14.08 -7.00 17.71
N TRP A 120 -14.74 -7.55 16.68
CA TRP A 120 -14.20 -7.57 15.32
C TRP A 120 -14.06 -6.17 14.74
N ILE A 121 -15.07 -5.30 14.91
CA ILE A 121 -15.03 -3.91 14.45
C ILE A 121 -13.86 -3.18 15.13
N ALA A 122 -13.78 -3.25 16.45
CA ALA A 122 -12.73 -2.60 17.24
C ALA A 122 -11.33 -3.09 16.85
N GLN A 123 -11.17 -4.40 16.62
CA GLN A 123 -9.87 -4.92 16.16
C GLN A 123 -9.53 -4.41 14.76
N ILE A 124 -10.48 -4.42 13.81
CA ILE A 124 -10.22 -3.97 12.43
C ILE A 124 -9.80 -2.49 12.42
N GLU A 125 -10.49 -1.64 13.18
CA GLU A 125 -10.13 -0.23 13.35
C GLU A 125 -8.69 -0.11 13.89
N GLN A 126 -8.37 -0.81 14.98
CA GLN A 126 -7.02 -0.81 15.53
C GLN A 126 -5.96 -1.34 14.55
N ASP A 127 -6.31 -2.32 13.74
CA ASP A 127 -5.40 -2.95 12.77
C ASP A 127 -5.11 -2.07 11.55
N VAL A 128 -6.05 -1.19 11.20
CA VAL A 128 -5.93 -0.27 10.06
C VAL A 128 -5.33 1.08 10.46
N ASP A 129 -5.67 1.59 11.66
CA ASP A 129 -5.28 2.93 12.12
C ASP A 129 -3.87 3.00 12.75
N LYS A 130 -3.16 1.87 12.84
CA LYS A 130 -1.77 1.80 13.32
C LYS A 130 -0.76 2.21 12.26
#